data_AF-A0A344LNH6-F1
#
_entry.id   AF-A0A344LNH6-F1
#
_cell.length_a   1.000
_cell.length_b   1.000
_cell.length_c   1.000
_cell.angle_alpha   90.00
_cell.angle_beta   90.00
_cell.angle_gamma   90.00
#
_symmetry.space_group_name_H-M   'P 1'
#
loop_
_entity.id
_entity.type
_entity.pdbx_description
1 polymer ?
#
loop_
_entity_poly.entity_id
_entity_poly.type
_entity_poly.pdbx_seq_one_letter_code
_entity_poly.pdbx_strand_id
1 'polypeptide(L)'
;MKTLENQTLLYDEDCPLCSLYTTGFVKSGMLDENGRKSYCQLSDEEQSFVDLKRAPNEIALINNKTKTVTYGVDSLIKVIGFSFPIIEEIATIKPIHFILKKMYSFVSYNRKVIIPGIVKEENKLECTPDFNYKYRFIFIGFALTITSLVLFGYSNLIPILPKSNITREIILAFGQIVFQSLFLLKFDKKTIINYAGNLMTVSLMGSLILVPVLILNQFINLPEMFVLGWFGITVLIMCAEHFRRVKVLKLPFHLSYTWILYRILALLFILN
;
A
#
# COMPACT_ATOMS: atom_id res chain seq x y z
N MET A 1 11.94 11.22 24.35
CA MET A 1 10.78 11.40 23.47
C MET A 1 9.61 11.78 24.36
N LYS A 2 8.80 12.78 24.01
CA LYS A 2 7.65 13.16 24.85
C LYS A 2 6.46 12.25 24.51
N THR A 3 5.78 11.73 25.53
CA THR A 3 4.62 10.83 25.40
C THR A 3 3.32 11.63 25.40
N LEU A 4 2.51 11.47 24.37
CA LEU A 4 1.19 12.10 24.29
C LEU A 4 0.18 11.31 25.13
N GLU A 5 0.01 11.71 26.39
CA GLU A 5 -0.89 11.05 27.34
C GLU A 5 -2.37 11.44 27.16
N ASN A 6 -3.26 10.57 27.64
CA ASN A 6 -4.72 10.79 27.65
C ASN A 6 -5.30 11.00 26.24
N GLN A 7 -4.63 10.44 25.23
CA GLN A 7 -5.16 10.36 23.88
C GLN A 7 -5.22 8.90 23.44
N THR A 8 -6.28 8.54 22.73
CA THR A 8 -6.44 7.18 22.20
C THR A 8 -6.59 7.24 20.69
N LEU A 9 -5.66 6.60 19.99
CA LEU A 9 -5.65 6.51 18.54
C LEU A 9 -6.44 5.27 18.09
N LEU A 10 -7.55 5.50 17.42
CA LEU A 10 -8.40 4.45 16.85
C LEU A 10 -7.77 3.91 15.56
N TYR A 11 -7.67 2.60 15.43
CA TYR A 11 -7.15 1.95 14.22
C TYR A 11 -8.06 0.85 13.71
N ASP A 12 -7.96 0.59 12.40
CA ASP A 12 -8.59 -0.53 11.70
C ASP A 12 -7.78 -1.81 11.98
N GLU A 13 -8.37 -2.76 12.69
CA GLU A 13 -7.74 -4.03 13.05
C GLU A 13 -7.51 -4.98 11.85
N ASP A 14 -8.30 -4.84 10.79
CA ASP A 14 -8.15 -5.59 9.55
C ASP A 14 -7.10 -4.96 8.62
N CYS A 15 -6.48 -3.85 9.03
CA CYS A 15 -5.45 -3.14 8.30
C CYS A 15 -4.08 -3.38 8.98
N PRO A 16 -3.25 -4.31 8.49
CA PRO A 16 -1.95 -4.58 9.10
C PRO A 16 -1.03 -3.36 9.10
N LEU A 17 -1.13 -2.50 8.07
CA LEU A 17 -0.43 -1.21 8.03
C LEU A 17 -0.82 -0.33 9.23
N CYS A 18 -2.12 -0.26 9.52
CA CYS A 18 -2.70 0.53 10.60
C CYS A 18 -2.25 0.02 11.96
N SER A 19 -2.29 -1.30 12.13
CA SER A 19 -1.79 -1.91 13.36
C SER A 19 -0.29 -1.72 13.53
N LEU A 20 0.51 -1.80 12.46
CA LEU A 20 1.97 -1.70 12.52
C LEU A 20 2.42 -0.31 13.01
N TYR A 21 1.99 0.78 12.38
CA TYR A 21 2.47 2.11 12.78
C TYR A 21 1.93 2.53 14.15
N THR A 22 0.68 2.16 14.49
CA THR A 22 0.13 2.46 15.82
C THR A 22 0.84 1.66 16.93
N THR A 23 1.26 0.41 16.66
CA THR A 23 2.17 -0.33 17.54
C THR A 23 3.49 0.41 17.69
N GLY A 24 4.03 0.93 16.58
CA GLY A 24 5.26 1.71 16.56
C GLY A 24 5.20 2.91 17.50
N PHE A 25 4.10 3.69 17.46
CA PHE A 25 3.91 4.86 18.33
C PHE A 25 3.89 4.53 19.83
N VAL A 26 3.28 3.40 20.22
CA VAL A 26 3.31 2.96 21.63
C VAL A 26 4.71 2.50 22.01
N LYS A 27 5.34 1.65 21.17
CA LYS A 27 6.69 1.10 21.45
C LYS A 27 7.79 2.17 21.48
N SER A 28 7.63 3.25 20.72
CA SER A 28 8.55 4.38 20.75
C SER A 28 8.29 5.33 21.92
N GLY A 29 7.15 5.22 22.62
CA GLY A 29 6.75 6.16 23.66
C GLY A 29 6.21 7.49 23.12
N MET A 30 5.73 7.52 21.87
CA MET A 30 4.96 8.67 21.35
C MET A 30 3.53 8.68 21.88
N LEU A 31 2.96 7.49 22.11
CA LEU A 31 1.67 7.26 22.77
C LEU A 31 1.91 6.45 24.05
N ASP A 32 1.03 6.61 25.03
CA ASP A 32 1.04 5.78 26.23
C ASP A 32 0.62 4.33 25.93
N GLU A 33 0.78 3.41 26.89
CA GLU A 33 0.49 1.97 26.70
C GLU A 33 -0.97 1.70 26.30
N ASN A 34 -1.89 2.56 26.73
CA ASN A 34 -3.31 2.51 26.40
C ASN A 34 -3.68 3.48 25.26
N GLY A 35 -2.67 4.04 24.58
CA GLY A 35 -2.82 5.13 23.63
C GLY A 35 -3.36 4.71 22.27
N ARG A 36 -3.74 3.44 22.09
CA ARG A 36 -4.39 2.93 20.87
C ARG A 36 -5.52 1.97 21.19
N LYS A 37 -6.54 1.95 20.34
CA LYS A 37 -7.71 1.07 20.48
C LYS A 37 -8.24 0.65 19.10
N SER A 38 -8.72 -0.59 18.97
CA SER A 38 -9.40 -1.02 17.74
C SER A 38 -10.73 -0.29 17.61
N TYR A 39 -11.08 0.12 16.39
CA TYR A 39 -12.37 0.74 16.13
C TYR A 39 -13.55 -0.21 16.44
N CYS A 40 -13.34 -1.53 16.31
CA CYS A 40 -14.34 -2.55 16.67
C CYS A 40 -14.62 -2.63 18.19
N GLN A 41 -13.83 -1.93 19.02
CA GLN A 41 -13.86 -2.00 20.47
C GLN A 41 -14.31 -0.68 21.12
N LEU A 42 -14.97 0.20 20.34
CA LEU A 42 -15.51 1.46 20.88
C LEU A 42 -16.63 1.20 21.88
N SER A 43 -16.59 1.88 23.01
CA SER A 43 -17.69 1.88 23.98
C SER A 43 -18.87 2.70 23.46
N ASP A 44 -20.07 2.49 24.05
CA ASP A 44 -21.27 3.26 23.70
C ASP A 44 -21.07 4.77 23.96
N GLU A 45 -20.29 5.13 24.98
CA GLU A 45 -19.93 6.53 25.24
C GLU A 45 -19.05 7.10 24.13
N GLU A 46 -18.02 6.37 23.69
CA GLU A 46 -17.12 6.84 22.63
C GLU A 46 -17.85 6.99 21.29
N GLN A 47 -18.82 6.13 21.02
CA GLN A 47 -19.68 6.23 19.83
C GLN A 47 -20.53 7.51 19.80
N SER A 48 -20.74 8.18 20.94
CA SER A 48 -21.53 9.43 20.98
C SER A 48 -20.79 10.65 20.42
N PHE A 49 -19.46 10.63 20.41
CA PHE A 49 -18.63 11.77 19.97
C PHE A 49 -17.62 11.41 18.86
N VAL A 50 -17.46 10.12 18.53
CA VAL A 50 -16.71 9.66 17.36
C VAL A 50 -17.65 9.60 16.16
N ASP A 51 -17.24 10.22 15.05
CA ASP A 51 -17.94 10.10 13.78
C ASP A 51 -17.67 8.71 13.19
N LEU A 52 -18.66 7.83 13.36
CA LEU A 52 -18.58 6.43 12.96
C LEU A 52 -18.51 6.22 11.44
N LYS A 53 -18.85 7.23 10.63
CA LYS A 53 -18.73 7.18 9.17
C LYS A 53 -17.34 7.63 8.71
N ARG A 54 -16.75 8.59 9.43
CA ARG A 54 -15.46 9.17 9.10
C ARG A 54 -14.29 8.33 9.62
N ALA A 55 -14.39 7.82 10.84
CA ALA A 55 -13.32 7.12 11.53
C ALA A 55 -12.78 5.87 10.79
N PRO A 56 -13.59 5.08 10.05
CA PRO A 56 -13.06 3.98 9.24
C PRO A 56 -12.15 4.47 8.10
N ASN A 57 -12.41 5.66 7.54
CA ASN A 57 -11.66 6.21 6.42
C ASN A 57 -10.49 7.08 6.86
N GLU A 58 -10.62 7.73 8.02
CA GLU A 58 -9.63 8.62 8.60
C GLU A 58 -9.35 8.22 10.05
N ILE A 59 -8.09 7.91 10.34
CA ILE A 59 -7.64 7.55 11.68
C ILE A 59 -8.03 8.63 12.69
N ALA A 60 -8.69 8.22 13.77
CA ALA A 60 -9.23 9.15 14.76
C ALA A 60 -8.36 9.14 16.02
N LEU A 61 -7.97 10.31 16.51
CA LEU A 61 -7.30 10.50 17.79
C LEU A 61 -8.30 11.14 18.76
N ILE A 62 -8.73 10.36 19.75
CA ILE A 62 -9.63 10.81 20.81
C ILE A 62 -8.81 11.51 21.89
N ASN A 63 -9.27 12.66 22.34
CA ASN A 63 -8.83 13.28 23.59
C ASN A 63 -9.75 12.82 24.73
N ASN A 64 -9.24 11.98 25.63
CA ASN A 64 -10.04 11.38 26.70
C ASN A 64 -10.47 12.41 27.77
N LYS A 65 -9.79 13.56 27.87
CA LYS A 65 -10.13 14.63 28.83
C LYS A 65 -11.22 15.55 28.28
N THR A 66 -11.11 15.97 27.02
CA THR A 66 -12.02 16.95 26.41
C THR A 66 -13.13 16.33 25.58
N LYS A 67 -13.10 15.01 25.36
CA LYS A 67 -14.02 14.27 24.48
C LYS A 67 -14.08 14.83 23.06
N THR A 68 -12.96 15.37 22.57
CA THR A 68 -12.81 15.87 21.20
C THR A 68 -12.03 14.88 20.35
N VAL A 69 -12.29 14.86 19.05
CA VAL A 69 -11.66 13.93 18.12
C VAL A 69 -10.96 14.68 17.00
N THR A 70 -9.68 14.38 16.81
CA THR A 70 -8.90 14.79 15.63
C THR A 70 -8.91 13.65 14.63
N TYR A 71 -8.91 13.94 13.32
CA TYR A 71 -9.03 12.91 12.28
C TYR A 71 -7.92 13.01 11.22
N GLY A 72 -7.63 11.87 10.61
CA GLY A 72 -6.83 11.79 9.40
C GLY A 72 -5.37 12.17 9.64
N VAL A 73 -4.83 13.00 8.74
CA VAL A 73 -3.44 13.44 8.82
C VAL A 73 -3.17 14.28 10.08
N ASP A 74 -4.17 15.05 10.55
CA ASP A 74 -4.04 15.89 11.73
C ASP A 74 -3.79 15.06 12.99
N SER A 75 -4.41 13.88 13.08
CA SER A 75 -4.15 12.92 14.17
C SER A 75 -2.69 12.49 14.20
N LEU A 76 -2.12 12.17 13.03
CA LEU A 76 -0.74 11.74 12.93
C LEU A 76 0.24 12.89 13.19
N ILE A 77 -0.05 14.08 12.67
CA ILE A 77 0.73 15.29 12.93
C ILE A 77 0.76 15.58 14.43
N LYS A 78 -0.37 15.45 15.13
CA LYS A 78 -0.43 15.68 16.58
C LYS A 78 0.40 14.67 17.38
N VAL A 79 0.31 13.37 17.05
CA VAL A 79 1.09 12.32 17.74
C VAL A 79 2.60 12.52 17.49
N ILE A 80 3.01 12.67 16.24
CA ILE A 80 4.42 12.80 15.86
C ILE A 80 4.97 14.16 16.33
N GLY A 81 4.18 15.22 16.16
CA GLY A 81 4.51 16.60 16.51
C GLY A 81 4.73 16.81 18.00
N PHE A 82 3.94 16.14 18.85
CA PHE A 82 4.15 16.19 20.30
C PHE A 82 5.54 15.69 20.72
N SER A 83 6.01 14.61 20.07
CA SER A 83 7.36 14.08 20.29
C SER A 83 8.45 14.87 19.57
N PHE A 84 8.12 15.47 18.42
CA PHE A 84 9.03 16.22 17.54
C PHE A 84 8.39 17.55 17.07
N PRO A 85 8.45 18.63 17.87
CA PRO A 85 7.74 19.88 17.58
C PRO A 85 8.07 20.52 16.23
N ILE A 86 9.33 20.39 15.78
CA ILE A 86 9.76 20.88 14.46
C ILE A 86 8.97 20.22 13.32
N ILE A 87 8.61 18.94 13.45
CA ILE A 87 7.79 18.24 12.45
C ILE A 87 6.38 18.83 12.41
N GLU A 88 5.81 19.20 13.56
CA GLU A 88 4.49 19.85 13.64
C GLU A 88 4.49 21.21 12.95
N GLU A 89 5.49 22.04 13.26
CA GLU A 89 5.65 23.36 12.65
C GLU A 89 5.74 23.26 11.12
N ILE A 90 6.57 22.35 10.60
CA ILE A 90 6.71 22.14 9.15
C ILE A 90 5.42 21.57 8.56
N ALA A 91 4.81 20.57 9.20
CA ALA A 91 3.62 19.89 8.69
C ALA A 91 2.36 20.76 8.68
N THR A 92 2.34 21.85 9.46
CA THR A 92 1.22 22.81 9.53
C THR A 92 1.35 23.98 8.56
N ILE A 93 2.51 24.15 7.90
CA ILE A 93 2.69 25.12 6.81
C ILE A 93 1.72 24.76 5.66
N LYS A 94 0.82 25.69 5.29
CA LYS A 94 -0.31 25.45 4.35
C LYS A 94 0.00 24.59 3.12
N PRO A 95 1.02 24.89 2.28
CA PRO A 95 1.34 24.05 1.13
C PRO A 95 1.78 22.64 1.51
N ILE A 96 2.59 22.50 2.57
CA ILE A 96 3.07 21.20 3.07
C ILE A 96 1.90 20.40 3.63
N HIS A 97 1.08 21.03 4.47
CA HIS A 97 -0.12 20.43 5.03
C HIS A 97 -1.07 19.92 3.95
N PHE A 98 -1.30 20.71 2.89
CA PHE A 98 -2.12 20.30 1.75
C PHE A 98 -1.57 19.04 1.06
N ILE A 99 -0.26 18.98 0.83
CA ILE A 99 0.40 17.81 0.23
C ILE A 99 0.26 16.59 1.14
N LEU A 100 0.55 16.74 2.44
CA LEU A 100 0.41 15.67 3.44
C LEU A 100 -1.01 15.12 3.49
N LYS A 101 -2.04 15.99 3.42
CA LYS A 101 -3.43 15.56 3.37
C LYS A 101 -3.77 14.74 2.12
N LYS A 102 -3.22 15.11 0.95
CA LYS A 102 -3.39 14.33 -0.30
C LYS A 102 -2.66 12.99 -0.23
N MET A 103 -1.43 12.96 0.27
CA MET A 103 -0.66 11.74 0.48
C MET A 103 -1.34 10.80 1.47
N TYR A 104 -1.83 11.34 2.58
CA TYR A 104 -2.60 10.61 3.57
C TYR A 104 -3.82 9.95 2.94
N SER A 105 -4.62 10.72 2.18
CA SER A 105 -5.81 10.18 1.51
C SER A 105 -5.43 9.08 0.50
N PHE A 106 -4.35 9.29 -0.26
CA PHE A 106 -3.84 8.31 -1.21
C PHE A 106 -3.48 6.98 -0.53
N VAL A 107 -2.79 7.01 0.61
CA VAL A 107 -2.46 5.80 1.37
C VAL A 107 -3.71 5.20 2.01
N SER A 108 -4.55 6.02 2.67
CA SER A 108 -5.69 5.53 3.43
C SER A 108 -6.70 4.77 2.56
N TYR A 109 -7.10 5.32 1.41
CA TYR A 109 -8.05 4.66 0.49
C TYR A 109 -7.48 3.43 -0.22
N ASN A 110 -6.15 3.27 -0.20
CA ASN A 110 -5.47 2.13 -0.83
C ASN A 110 -4.85 1.16 0.18
N ARG A 111 -4.97 1.40 1.49
CA ARG A 111 -4.27 0.61 2.54
C ARG A 111 -4.56 -0.90 2.47
N LYS A 112 -5.80 -1.29 2.18
CA LYS A 112 -6.22 -2.71 2.03
C LYS A 112 -5.68 -3.36 0.75
N VAL A 113 -5.23 -2.56 -0.22
CA VAL A 113 -4.53 -3.03 -1.43
C VAL A 113 -3.02 -2.96 -1.28
N ILE A 114 -2.51 -2.01 -0.51
CA ILE A 114 -1.08 -1.91 -0.18
C ILE A 114 -0.69 -3.11 0.71
N ILE A 115 -1.42 -3.32 1.80
CA ILE A 115 -1.24 -4.50 2.67
C ILE A 115 -2.62 -5.06 3.02
N PRO A 116 -3.08 -6.13 2.32
CA PRO A 116 -4.34 -6.77 2.64
C PRO A 116 -4.22 -7.55 3.96
N GLY A 117 -5.16 -7.32 4.86
CA GLY A 117 -5.37 -8.12 6.07
C GLY A 117 -6.38 -9.24 5.86
N ILE A 118 -6.42 -10.16 6.81
CA ILE A 118 -7.45 -11.21 6.87
C ILE A 118 -8.70 -10.58 7.46
N VAL A 119 -9.80 -10.60 6.72
CA VAL A 119 -11.09 -10.10 7.23
C VAL A 119 -11.61 -11.07 8.28
N LYS A 120 -11.91 -10.57 9.48
CA LYS A 120 -12.59 -11.33 10.53
C LYS A 120 -14.10 -11.20 10.33
N GLU A 121 -14.80 -12.33 10.24
CA GLU A 121 -16.25 -12.37 9.96
C GLU A 121 -17.12 -11.99 11.19
N GLU A 122 -16.53 -11.86 12.38
CA GLU A 122 -17.24 -11.73 13.67
C GLU A 122 -17.39 -10.29 14.20
N ASN A 123 -17.15 -9.27 13.38
CA ASN A 123 -17.17 -7.89 13.88
C ASN A 123 -18.59 -7.33 14.02
N LYS A 124 -18.95 -6.92 15.26
CA LYS A 124 -20.26 -6.33 15.61
C LYS A 124 -20.58 -4.99 14.93
N LEU A 125 -19.57 -4.32 14.38
CA LEU A 125 -19.65 -3.03 13.73
C LEU A 125 -19.14 -3.16 12.28
N GLU A 126 -19.79 -2.47 11.34
CA GLU A 126 -19.31 -2.35 9.95
C GLU A 126 -18.06 -1.45 9.91
N CYS A 127 -16.91 -2.03 10.26
CA CYS A 127 -15.65 -1.32 10.43
C CYS A 127 -14.83 -1.20 9.12
N THR A 128 -15.46 -1.47 7.97
CA THR A 128 -14.75 -1.47 6.68
C THR A 128 -14.75 -0.07 6.07
N PRO A 129 -13.59 0.46 5.64
CA PRO A 129 -13.53 1.74 4.94
C PRO A 129 -14.28 1.70 3.62
N ASP A 130 -14.71 2.88 3.19
CA ASP A 130 -15.36 3.07 1.91
C ASP A 130 -14.41 2.86 0.75
N PHE A 131 -14.96 2.31 -0.34
CA PHE A 131 -14.22 2.14 -1.57
C PHE A 131 -14.25 3.41 -2.39
N ASN A 132 -13.07 3.97 -2.67
CA ASN A 132 -12.94 5.19 -3.46
C ASN A 132 -12.30 4.92 -4.83
N TYR A 133 -13.12 4.94 -5.88
CA TYR A 133 -12.66 4.71 -7.26
C TYR A 133 -11.56 5.68 -7.70
N LYS A 134 -11.69 6.97 -7.37
CA LYS A 134 -10.72 8.01 -7.76
C LYS A 134 -9.33 7.67 -7.23
N TYR A 135 -9.21 7.44 -5.92
CA TYR A 135 -7.92 7.12 -5.32
C TYR A 135 -7.38 5.76 -5.77
N ARG A 136 -8.26 4.82 -6.14
CA ARG A 136 -7.84 3.52 -6.65
C ARG A 136 -7.21 3.61 -8.03
N PHE A 137 -7.81 4.36 -8.95
CA PHE A 137 -7.22 4.57 -10.28
C PHE A 137 -5.93 5.39 -10.21
N ILE A 138 -5.86 6.40 -9.32
CA ILE A 138 -4.62 7.16 -9.09
C ILE A 138 -3.51 6.21 -8.59
N PHE A 139 -3.81 5.29 -7.68
CA PHE A 139 -2.84 4.30 -7.18
C PHE A 139 -2.37 3.34 -8.27
N ILE A 140 -3.30 2.79 -9.06
CA ILE A 140 -2.96 1.89 -10.18
C ILE A 140 -2.06 2.62 -11.20
N GLY A 141 -2.42 3.85 -11.58
CA GLY A 141 -1.63 4.65 -12.52
C GLY A 141 -0.24 5.00 -11.96
N PHE A 142 -0.16 5.37 -10.68
CA PHE A 142 1.11 5.62 -9.99
C PHE A 142 2.01 4.37 -10.00
N ALA A 143 1.49 3.24 -9.54
CA ALA A 143 2.23 1.98 -9.49
C ALA A 143 2.68 1.54 -10.89
N LEU A 144 1.81 1.68 -11.89
CA LEU A 144 2.12 1.35 -13.29
C LEU A 144 3.25 2.21 -13.83
N THR A 145 3.22 3.51 -13.55
CA THR A 145 4.26 4.45 -13.99
C THR A 145 5.61 4.09 -13.40
N ILE A 146 5.68 3.92 -12.06
CA ILE A 146 6.92 3.55 -11.38
C ILE A 146 7.44 2.20 -11.87
N THR A 147 6.56 1.19 -11.97
CA THR A 147 6.94 -0.13 -12.47
C THR A 147 7.47 -0.06 -13.90
N SER A 148 6.83 0.67 -14.80
CA SER A 148 7.27 0.76 -16.20
C SER A 148 8.63 1.45 -16.32
N LEU A 149 8.88 2.51 -15.53
CA LEU A 149 10.17 3.20 -15.50
C LEU A 149 11.29 2.30 -14.97
N VAL A 150 11.04 1.58 -13.88
CA VAL A 150 12.01 0.65 -13.31
C VAL A 150 12.30 -0.50 -14.25
N LEU A 151 11.26 -1.11 -14.85
CA LEU A 151 11.44 -2.17 -15.84
C LEU A 151 12.20 -1.69 -17.08
N PHE A 152 11.96 -0.46 -17.53
CA PHE A 152 12.72 0.13 -18.64
C PHE A 152 14.21 0.26 -18.29
N GLY A 153 14.53 0.78 -17.10
CA GLY A 153 15.91 0.84 -16.64
C GLY A 153 16.54 -0.55 -16.51
N TYR A 154 15.81 -1.49 -15.91
CA TYR A 154 16.34 -2.80 -15.53
C TYR A 154 16.50 -3.74 -16.72
N SER A 155 15.56 -3.74 -17.66
CA SER A 155 15.64 -4.55 -18.88
C SER A 155 16.85 -4.17 -19.76
N ASN A 156 17.26 -2.90 -19.74
CA ASN A 156 18.46 -2.44 -20.44
C ASN A 156 19.77 -2.88 -19.75
N LEU A 157 19.72 -3.42 -18.53
CA LEU A 157 20.88 -4.01 -17.85
C LEU A 157 21.06 -5.50 -18.15
N ILE A 158 20.14 -6.12 -18.91
CA ILE A 158 20.16 -7.54 -19.23
C ILE A 158 20.49 -7.71 -20.72
N PRO A 159 21.74 -8.02 -21.09
CA PRO A 159 22.21 -8.10 -22.48
C PRO A 159 21.45 -9.09 -23.35
N ILE A 160 20.96 -10.20 -22.78
CA ILE A 160 20.20 -11.22 -23.54
C ILE A 160 18.82 -10.73 -24.00
N LEU A 161 18.29 -9.64 -23.42
CA LEU A 161 17.02 -9.07 -23.84
C LEU A 161 17.24 -7.99 -24.91
N PRO A 162 16.39 -7.94 -25.94
CA PRO A 162 16.41 -6.82 -26.88
C PRO A 162 16.20 -5.48 -26.17
N LYS A 163 16.88 -4.45 -26.68
CA LYS A 163 16.86 -3.10 -26.11
C LYS A 163 15.43 -2.63 -25.87
N SER A 164 15.18 -2.15 -24.66
CA SER A 164 13.85 -1.74 -24.24
C SER A 164 13.48 -0.35 -24.75
N ASN A 165 12.18 -0.09 -24.81
CA ASN A 165 11.61 1.24 -24.88
C ASN A 165 10.48 1.37 -23.84
N ILE A 166 10.23 2.60 -23.38
CA ILE A 166 9.25 2.84 -22.33
C ILE A 166 7.83 2.38 -22.72
N THR A 167 7.47 2.49 -24.00
CA THR A 167 6.17 2.05 -24.52
C THR A 167 5.98 0.55 -24.36
N ARG A 168 7.02 -0.26 -24.64
CA ARG A 168 7.01 -1.71 -24.43
C ARG A 168 6.72 -2.02 -22.97
N GLU A 169 7.42 -1.39 -22.04
CA GLU A 169 7.24 -1.67 -20.61
C GLU A 169 5.86 -1.24 -20.09
N ILE A 170 5.32 -0.12 -20.59
CA ILE A 170 3.94 0.31 -20.32
C ILE A 170 2.95 -0.73 -20.84
N ILE A 171 3.10 -1.19 -22.09
CA ILE A 171 2.23 -2.22 -22.67
C ILE A 171 2.32 -3.51 -21.87
N LEU A 172 3.51 -3.92 -21.44
CA LEU A 172 3.70 -5.12 -20.63
C LEU A 172 3.03 -5.01 -19.27
N ALA A 173 3.21 -3.88 -18.56
CA ALA A 173 2.61 -3.64 -17.26
C ALA A 173 1.08 -3.50 -17.35
N PHE A 174 0.57 -2.71 -18.30
CA PHE A 174 -0.86 -2.53 -18.52
C PHE A 174 -1.54 -3.81 -19.02
N GLY A 175 -0.90 -4.50 -19.98
CA GLY A 175 -1.38 -5.76 -20.53
C GLY A 175 -1.51 -6.85 -19.47
N GLN A 176 -0.64 -6.87 -18.45
CA GLN A 176 -0.79 -7.78 -17.31
C GLN A 176 -2.10 -7.53 -16.56
N ILE A 177 -2.47 -6.27 -16.32
CA ILE A 177 -3.73 -5.91 -15.66
C ILE A 177 -4.90 -6.37 -16.51
N VAL A 178 -4.89 -6.06 -17.80
CA VAL A 178 -5.96 -6.43 -18.74
C VAL A 178 -6.11 -7.95 -18.79
N PHE A 179 -5.01 -8.67 -19.03
CA PHE A 179 -4.98 -10.13 -19.14
C PHE A 179 -5.53 -10.80 -17.89
N GLN A 180 -5.09 -10.37 -16.71
CA GLN A 180 -5.60 -10.93 -15.45
C GLN A 180 -7.08 -10.59 -15.20
N SER A 181 -7.51 -9.40 -15.59
CA SER A 181 -8.92 -8.99 -15.42
C SER A 181 -9.88 -9.86 -16.23
N LEU A 182 -9.43 -10.44 -17.36
CA LEU A 182 -10.23 -11.38 -18.15
C LEU A 182 -10.63 -12.64 -17.37
N PHE A 183 -9.80 -13.09 -16.42
CA PHE A 183 -10.09 -14.25 -15.58
C PHE A 183 -11.04 -13.92 -14.41
N LEU A 184 -11.40 -12.66 -14.24
CA LEU A 184 -12.29 -12.18 -13.19
C LEU A 184 -13.60 -11.56 -13.72
N LEU A 185 -13.93 -11.74 -15.00
CA LEU A 185 -15.13 -11.11 -15.61
C LEU A 185 -16.46 -11.52 -14.96
N LYS A 186 -16.49 -12.66 -14.25
CA LYS A 186 -17.68 -13.13 -13.50
C LYS A 186 -17.84 -12.45 -12.14
N PHE A 187 -16.84 -11.70 -11.67
CA PHE A 187 -16.88 -10.98 -10.40
C PHE A 187 -17.40 -9.55 -10.59
N ASP A 188 -17.81 -8.91 -9.50
CA ASP A 188 -18.23 -7.52 -9.54
C ASP A 188 -17.06 -6.57 -9.84
N LYS A 189 -17.38 -5.37 -10.36
CA LYS A 189 -16.38 -4.36 -10.76
C LYS A 189 -15.46 -3.95 -9.62
N LYS A 190 -15.97 -3.87 -8.38
CA LYS A 190 -15.19 -3.47 -7.21
C LYS A 190 -14.16 -4.54 -6.87
N THR A 191 -14.51 -5.83 -6.96
CA THR A 191 -13.57 -6.95 -6.81
C THR A 191 -12.48 -6.93 -7.89
N ILE A 192 -12.84 -6.74 -9.17
CA ILE A 192 -11.86 -6.67 -10.26
C ILE A 192 -10.86 -5.51 -10.05
N ILE A 193 -11.36 -4.32 -9.72
CA ILE A 193 -10.51 -3.15 -9.48
C ILE A 193 -9.67 -3.30 -8.20
N ASN A 194 -10.21 -3.95 -7.16
CA ASN A 194 -9.45 -4.31 -5.96
C ASN A 194 -8.30 -5.25 -6.28
N TYR A 195 -8.56 -6.26 -7.10
CA TYR A 195 -7.53 -7.20 -7.54
C TYR A 195 -6.48 -6.52 -8.43
N ALA A 196 -6.88 -5.69 -9.39
CA ALA A 196 -5.97 -4.90 -10.21
C ALA A 196 -5.04 -4.01 -9.36
N GLY A 197 -5.59 -3.40 -8.31
CA GLY A 197 -4.78 -2.70 -7.32
C GLY A 197 -3.76 -3.61 -6.63
N ASN A 198 -4.17 -4.79 -6.16
CA ASN A 198 -3.27 -5.73 -5.49
C ASN A 198 -2.16 -6.23 -6.41
N LEU A 199 -2.51 -6.55 -7.66
CA LEU A 199 -1.57 -6.90 -8.71
C LEU A 199 -0.52 -5.81 -8.93
N MET A 200 -0.96 -4.55 -8.94
CA MET A 200 -0.05 -3.42 -9.07
C MET A 200 0.78 -3.15 -7.82
N THR A 201 0.27 -3.45 -6.61
CA THR A 201 1.08 -3.44 -5.40
C THR A 201 2.22 -4.45 -5.48
N VAL A 202 1.97 -5.67 -5.95
CA VAL A 202 3.03 -6.68 -6.14
C VAL A 202 4.08 -6.18 -7.13
N SER A 203 3.63 -5.60 -8.24
CA SER A 203 4.52 -5.04 -9.27
C SER A 203 5.36 -3.86 -8.75
N LEU A 204 4.74 -2.96 -8.00
CA LEU A 204 5.42 -1.83 -7.37
C LEU A 204 6.44 -2.30 -6.32
N MET A 205 6.07 -3.27 -5.47
CA MET A 205 6.98 -3.87 -4.50
C MET A 205 8.21 -4.48 -5.19
N GLY A 206 8.00 -5.28 -6.23
CA GLY A 206 9.10 -5.81 -7.05
C GLY A 206 9.98 -4.70 -7.61
N SER A 207 9.36 -3.65 -8.13
CA SER A 207 10.09 -2.50 -8.69
C SER A 207 10.95 -1.80 -7.62
N LEU A 208 10.42 -1.59 -6.42
CA LEU A 208 11.18 -1.02 -5.31
C LEU A 208 12.37 -1.90 -4.88
N ILE A 209 12.24 -3.23 -4.97
CA ILE A 209 13.35 -4.18 -4.71
C ILE A 209 14.44 -4.08 -5.79
N LEU A 210 14.09 -3.77 -7.04
CA LEU A 210 15.05 -3.63 -8.15
C LEU A 210 15.80 -2.29 -8.12
N VAL A 211 15.18 -1.21 -7.61
CA VAL A 211 15.75 0.15 -7.61
C VAL A 211 17.16 0.24 -7.01
N PRO A 212 17.48 -0.38 -5.86
CA PRO A 212 18.85 -0.35 -5.31
C PRO A 212 19.91 -0.85 -6.29
N VAL A 213 19.61 -1.90 -7.06
CA VAL A 213 20.52 -2.45 -8.07
C VAL A 213 20.65 -1.50 -9.26
N LEU A 214 19.56 -0.84 -9.68
CA LEU A 214 19.61 0.20 -10.72
C LEU A 214 20.52 1.36 -10.31
N ILE A 215 20.38 1.84 -9.08
CA ILE A 215 21.19 2.93 -8.54
C ILE A 215 22.64 2.50 -8.45
N LEU A 216 22.91 1.33 -7.87
CA LEU A 216 24.28 0.82 -7.71
C LEU A 216 24.99 0.65 -9.06
N ASN A 217 24.28 0.19 -10.09
CA ASN A 217 24.83 0.01 -11.43
C ASN A 217 25.28 1.33 -12.09
N GLN A 218 24.81 2.49 -11.61
CA GLN A 218 25.29 3.80 -12.09
C GLN A 218 26.69 4.13 -11.57
N PHE A 219 27.10 3.54 -10.44
CA PHE A 219 28.39 3.81 -9.80
C PHE A 219 29.42 2.73 -10.10
N ILE A 220 28.98 1.47 -10.19
CA ILE A 220 29.83 0.31 -10.48
C ILE A 220 29.20 -0.53 -11.57
N ASN A 221 30.01 -1.07 -12.49
CA ASN A 221 29.50 -1.98 -13.50
C ASN A 221 29.24 -3.35 -12.86
N LEU A 222 27.97 -3.72 -12.69
CA LEU A 222 27.60 -4.97 -12.02
C LEU A 222 27.72 -6.16 -12.98
N PRO A 223 28.21 -7.32 -12.52
CA PRO A 223 28.22 -8.53 -13.32
C PRO A 223 26.79 -8.93 -13.75
N GLU A 224 26.61 -9.35 -15.00
CA GLU A 224 25.30 -9.74 -15.54
C GLU A 224 24.63 -10.84 -14.69
N MET A 225 25.40 -11.83 -14.22
CA MET A 225 24.90 -12.89 -13.36
C MET A 225 24.31 -12.38 -12.05
N PHE A 226 24.87 -11.30 -11.48
CA PHE A 226 24.33 -10.67 -10.29
C PHE A 226 22.99 -9.98 -10.57
N VAL A 227 22.90 -9.24 -11.68
CA VAL A 227 21.66 -8.59 -12.13
C VAL A 227 20.57 -9.64 -12.37
N LEU A 228 20.87 -10.68 -13.14
CA LEU A 228 19.93 -11.78 -13.40
C LEU A 228 19.51 -12.51 -12.13
N GLY A 229 20.46 -12.80 -11.23
CA GLY A 229 20.16 -13.43 -9.95
C GLY A 229 19.25 -12.58 -9.07
N TRP A 230 19.49 -11.27 -8.98
CA TRP A 230 18.65 -10.34 -8.23
C TRP A 230 17.25 -10.22 -8.81
N PHE A 231 17.13 -10.18 -10.14
CA PHE A 231 15.85 -10.24 -10.83
C PHE A 231 15.09 -11.53 -10.48
N GLY A 232 15.76 -12.68 -10.53
CA GLY A 232 15.17 -13.97 -10.16
C GLY A 232 14.64 -14.00 -8.72
N ILE A 233 15.44 -13.53 -7.76
CA ILE A 233 15.00 -13.39 -6.35
C ILE A 233 13.77 -12.49 -6.24
N THR A 234 13.79 -11.35 -6.93
CA THR A 234 12.67 -10.41 -6.94
C THR A 234 11.39 -11.07 -7.47
N VAL A 235 11.49 -11.81 -8.58
CA VAL A 235 10.36 -12.56 -9.16
C VAL A 235 9.83 -13.60 -8.18
N LEU A 236 10.70 -14.33 -7.47
CA LEU A 236 10.28 -15.31 -6.46
C LEU A 236 9.51 -14.66 -5.30
N ILE A 237 9.99 -13.52 -4.80
CA ILE A 237 9.29 -12.74 -3.76
C ILE A 237 7.93 -12.27 -4.28
N MET A 238 7.87 -11.74 -5.50
CA MET A 238 6.62 -11.31 -6.13
C MET A 238 5.63 -12.45 -6.30
N CYS A 239 6.08 -13.63 -6.76
CA CYS A 239 5.27 -14.84 -6.85
C CYS A 239 4.68 -15.19 -5.48
N ALA A 240 5.52 -15.34 -4.46
CA ALA A 240 5.09 -15.71 -3.11
C ALA A 240 4.04 -14.72 -2.56
N GLU A 241 4.27 -13.42 -2.75
CA GLU A 241 3.35 -12.38 -2.30
C GLU A 241 2.03 -12.39 -3.10
N HIS A 242 2.07 -12.63 -4.41
CA HIS A 242 0.86 -12.77 -5.22
C HIS A 242 0.02 -13.96 -4.76
N PHE A 243 0.63 -15.13 -4.54
CA PHE A 243 -0.05 -16.31 -3.99
C PHE A 243 -0.67 -16.02 -2.63
N ARG A 244 0.07 -15.36 -1.72
CA ARG A 244 -0.44 -14.95 -0.41
C ARG A 244 -1.67 -14.05 -0.54
N ARG A 245 -1.63 -13.05 -1.44
CA ARG A 245 -2.74 -12.11 -1.65
C ARG A 245 -3.97 -12.78 -2.22
N VAL A 246 -3.83 -13.66 -3.21
CA VAL A 246 -4.96 -14.42 -3.77
C VAL A 246 -5.66 -15.23 -2.67
N LYS A 247 -4.89 -15.87 -1.79
CA LYS A 247 -5.43 -16.60 -0.62
C LYS A 247 -6.13 -15.68 0.37
N VAL A 248 -5.51 -14.56 0.76
CA VAL A 248 -6.08 -13.59 1.72
C VAL A 248 -7.37 -12.97 1.19
N LEU A 249 -7.44 -12.69 -0.11
CA LEU A 249 -8.61 -12.12 -0.77
C LEU A 249 -9.69 -13.14 -1.13
N LYS A 250 -9.48 -14.43 -0.80
CA LYS A 250 -10.38 -15.55 -1.17
C LYS A 250 -10.67 -15.60 -2.68
N LEU A 251 -9.68 -15.24 -3.51
CA LEU A 251 -9.80 -15.26 -4.97
C LEU A 251 -9.35 -16.61 -5.56
N PRO A 252 -9.74 -16.95 -6.80
CA PRO A 252 -9.35 -18.21 -7.42
C PRO A 252 -7.82 -18.35 -7.59
N PHE A 253 -7.27 -19.49 -7.17
CA PHE A 253 -5.83 -19.76 -7.24
C PHE A 253 -5.24 -19.73 -8.66
N HIS A 254 -6.07 -19.94 -9.70
CA HIS A 254 -5.61 -19.90 -11.09
C HIS A 254 -5.09 -18.53 -11.53
N LEU A 255 -5.42 -17.45 -10.80
CA LEU A 255 -4.86 -16.12 -11.04
C LEU A 255 -3.33 -16.12 -10.93
N SER A 256 -2.74 -16.87 -10.00
CA SER A 256 -1.28 -16.93 -9.88
C SER A 256 -0.63 -17.64 -11.06
N TYR A 257 -1.23 -18.73 -11.56
CA TYR A 257 -0.69 -19.44 -12.73
C TYR A 257 -0.83 -18.60 -14.01
N THR A 258 -1.98 -17.96 -14.19
CA THR A 258 -2.19 -17.06 -15.35
C THR A 258 -1.30 -15.82 -15.27
N TRP A 259 -0.90 -15.39 -14.07
CA TRP A 259 0.01 -14.26 -13.89
C TRP A 259 1.40 -14.60 -14.43
N ILE A 260 1.91 -15.79 -14.08
CA ILE A 260 3.16 -16.34 -14.61
C ILE A 260 3.04 -16.59 -16.11
N LEU A 261 1.92 -17.17 -16.57
CA LEU A 261 1.67 -17.46 -17.98
C LEU A 261 1.81 -16.21 -18.84
N TYR A 262 1.23 -15.09 -18.42
CA TYR A 262 1.37 -13.82 -19.14
C TYR A 262 2.84 -13.42 -19.31
N ARG A 263 3.67 -13.60 -18.27
CA ARG A 263 5.09 -13.25 -18.31
C ARG A 263 5.88 -14.17 -19.24
N ILE A 264 5.54 -15.46 -19.28
CA ILE A 264 6.13 -16.41 -20.24
C ILE A 264 5.77 -16.02 -21.67
N LEU A 265 4.49 -15.75 -21.94
CA LEU A 265 4.02 -15.31 -23.26
C LEU A 265 4.71 -14.00 -23.69
N ALA A 266 4.76 -13.02 -22.79
CA ALA A 266 5.45 -11.75 -23.04
C ALA A 266 6.94 -11.97 -23.35
N LEU A 267 7.63 -12.84 -22.61
CA LEU A 267 9.04 -13.15 -22.87
C LEU A 267 9.24 -13.77 -24.26
N LEU A 268 8.36 -14.70 -24.67
CA LEU A 268 8.39 -15.27 -26.02
C LEU A 268 8.20 -14.20 -27.10
N PHE A 269 7.32 -13.22 -26.89
CA PHE A 269 7.15 -12.09 -27.82
C PHE A 269 8.32 -11.10 -27.81
N ILE A 270 9.07 -11.01 -26.71
CA ILE A 270 10.24 -10.13 -26.61
C ILE A 270 11.45 -10.77 -27.32
N LEU A 271 11.59 -12.09 -27.27
CA LEU A 271 12.74 -12.81 -27.83
C LEU A 271 12.62 -13.16 -29.32
N ASN A 272 11.41 -13.09 -29.88
CA ASN A 272 11.13 -13.30 -31.31
C ASN A 272 10.93 -11.97 -32.03
#